data_AF-A0ABD3N4Z4-F1
#
_entry.id   AF-A0ABD3N4Z4-F1
#
_cell.length_a   1.000
_cell.length_b   1.000
_cell.length_c   1.000
_cell.angle_alpha   90.00
_cell.angle_beta   90.00
_cell.angle_gamma   90.00
#
_symmetry.space_group_name_H-M   'P 1'
#
loop_
_entity.id
_entity.type
_entity.pdbx_description
1 polymer ?
#
loop_
_entity_poly.entity_id
_entity_poly.type
_entity_poly.pdbx_seq_one_letter_code
_entity_poly.pdbx_strand_id
1 'polypeptide(L)'
;MAGCSIGSGAAAGRFVEHGLFHGGEGGHVADVACVHRLVESCGGHLGGLGFGSSRLDALNSAFEAFCFMYVTIKKYPISTLEMSPTCKSIMIKHIIAFVALAAATITLTLADNEISVQFAFKNAYPEWKPSGIVDIGANQGGWTTSIQNLYPNIEPSPFHETKLESIKLHFNGAVGYKIALLSKADGESVQFYYNPVTNTGNSMFQENSQHFASVEPQTRTTSKLDTLVSHMDHLDVQGAEHTVLSGASETLKRAVVFEQHKIDLLMVGIVTFAAGYFAGTKKGKRFNKRN
;
A
#
# COMPACT_ATOMS: atom_id res chain seq x y z
N MET A 1 16.58 19.71 -45.67
CA MET A 1 15.46 19.46 -44.74
C MET A 1 15.92 18.39 -43.76
N ALA A 2 16.33 18.80 -42.56
CA ALA A 2 16.83 17.89 -41.53
C ALA A 2 15.73 17.71 -40.49
N GLY A 3 15.28 16.47 -40.30
CA GLY A 3 14.32 16.08 -39.27
C GLY A 3 15.03 15.87 -37.94
N CYS A 4 14.42 16.36 -36.85
CA CYS A 4 14.85 16.08 -35.49
C CYS A 4 13.75 15.25 -34.81
N SER A 5 14.06 13.98 -34.51
CA SER A 5 13.21 13.12 -33.68
C SER A 5 13.56 13.34 -32.21
N ILE A 6 12.56 13.57 -31.35
CA ILE A 6 12.75 13.62 -29.90
C ILE A 6 12.22 12.29 -29.34
N GLY A 7 13.14 11.49 -28.77
CA GLY A 7 12.83 10.23 -28.12
C GLY A 7 12.17 10.41 -26.75
N SER A 8 11.23 9.53 -26.45
CA SER A 8 10.56 9.38 -25.16
C SER A 8 11.51 8.75 -24.14
N GLY A 9 11.85 9.49 -23.07
CA GLY A 9 12.54 8.92 -21.91
C GLY A 9 13.66 9.80 -21.34
N ALA A 10 13.36 11.03 -20.91
CA ALA A 10 14.26 11.83 -20.04
C ALA A 10 13.59 13.13 -19.51
N ALA A 11 12.28 13.12 -19.22
CA ALA A 11 11.57 14.37 -18.87
C ALA A 11 11.56 14.68 -17.36
N ALA A 12 11.55 13.67 -16.47
CA ALA A 12 11.40 13.90 -15.03
C ALA A 12 12.64 14.52 -14.36
N GLY A 13 13.85 14.20 -14.83
CA GLY A 13 15.11 14.74 -14.28
C GLY A 13 15.40 16.20 -14.65
N ARG A 14 14.72 16.78 -15.65
CA ARG A 14 15.03 18.15 -16.14
C ARG A 14 14.22 19.26 -15.48
N PHE A 15 13.24 18.92 -14.64
CA PHE A 15 12.49 19.95 -13.89
C PHE A 15 13.28 20.56 -12.73
N VAL A 16 14.36 19.90 -12.28
CA VAL A 16 15.21 20.39 -11.19
C VAL A 16 16.30 21.36 -11.69
N GLU A 17 16.74 21.25 -12.96
CA GLU A 17 17.90 22.02 -13.45
C GLU A 17 17.55 23.31 -14.21
N HIS A 18 16.31 23.49 -14.68
CA HIS A 18 15.89 24.73 -15.34
C HIS A 18 15.07 25.64 -14.41
N GLY A 19 15.72 26.15 -13.35
CA GLY A 19 15.51 27.53 -12.87
C GLY A 19 14.10 28.02 -12.53
N LEU A 20 13.20 27.17 -12.00
CA LEU A 20 11.85 27.62 -11.58
C LEU A 20 11.80 28.32 -10.21
N PHE A 21 12.93 28.37 -9.48
CA PHE A 21 13.07 29.07 -8.21
C PHE A 21 14.49 29.63 -8.01
N HIS A 22 14.96 30.50 -8.91
CA HIS A 22 16.07 31.40 -8.54
C HIS A 22 15.47 32.68 -7.96
N GLY A 23 15.53 32.77 -6.63
CA GLY A 23 15.17 33.95 -5.87
C GLY A 23 16.20 35.05 -6.09
N GLY A 24 15.83 36.07 -6.86
CA GLY A 24 16.31 37.42 -6.63
C GLY A 24 15.60 37.98 -5.39
N GLU A 25 16.32 38.74 -4.58
CA GLU A 25 15.79 39.45 -3.41
C GLU A 25 14.67 40.41 -3.84
N GLY A 26 13.43 39.95 -3.80
CA GLY A 26 12.26 40.75 -4.14
C GLY A 26 11.10 39.93 -4.70
N GLY A 27 10.20 39.49 -3.83
CA GLY A 27 8.82 39.12 -4.20
C GLY A 27 8.56 37.63 -4.39
N HIS A 28 8.10 36.97 -3.31
CA HIS A 28 7.42 35.68 -3.39
C HIS A 28 5.98 35.87 -3.86
N VAL A 29 5.76 35.94 -5.16
CA VAL A 29 4.43 35.74 -5.74
C VAL A 29 4.46 34.40 -6.46
N ALA A 30 3.90 33.36 -5.83
CA ALA A 30 3.50 32.18 -6.56
C ALA A 30 2.35 32.60 -7.48
N ASP A 31 2.66 32.82 -8.75
CA ASP A 31 1.68 33.18 -9.77
C ASP A 31 0.55 32.11 -9.77
N VAL A 32 -0.70 32.56 -9.73
CA VAL A 32 -1.88 31.69 -9.83
C VAL A 32 -1.80 30.83 -11.10
N ALA A 33 -1.18 31.34 -12.17
CA ALA A 33 -0.90 30.57 -13.37
C ALA A 33 0.15 29.47 -13.16
N CYS A 34 1.04 29.55 -12.17
CA CYS A 34 1.96 28.46 -11.81
C CYS A 34 1.21 27.28 -11.19
N VAL A 35 0.26 27.56 -10.27
CA VAL A 35 -0.55 26.51 -9.65
C VAL A 35 -1.55 25.93 -10.65
N HIS A 36 -2.15 26.76 -11.52
CA HIS A 36 -3.02 26.29 -12.59
C HIS A 36 -2.27 25.40 -13.58
N ARG A 37 -1.08 25.81 -14.03
CA ARG A 37 -0.21 24.99 -14.90
C ARG A 37 0.24 23.69 -14.22
N LEU A 38 0.45 23.70 -12.90
CA LEU A 38 0.74 22.48 -12.13
C LEU A 38 -0.46 21.53 -12.13
N VAL A 39 -1.67 22.03 -11.86
CA VAL A 39 -2.91 21.24 -11.86
C VAL A 39 -3.23 20.72 -13.27
N GLU A 40 -3.04 21.52 -14.31
CA GLU A 40 -3.20 21.11 -15.71
C GLU A 40 -2.13 20.12 -16.18
N SER A 41 -0.88 20.28 -15.74
CA SER A 41 0.20 19.34 -16.04
C SER A 41 -0.06 17.96 -15.41
N CYS A 42 -0.52 17.93 -14.15
CA CYS A 42 -0.90 16.70 -13.47
C CYS A 42 -2.21 16.10 -14.04
N GLY A 43 -3.20 16.94 -14.34
CA GLY A 43 -4.48 16.52 -14.93
C GLY A 43 -4.34 16.02 -16.38
N GLY A 44 -3.43 16.61 -17.16
CA GLY A 44 -3.10 16.17 -18.52
C GLY A 44 -2.35 14.83 -18.55
N HIS A 45 -1.49 14.57 -17.54
CA HIS A 45 -0.85 13.26 -17.38
C HIS A 45 -1.84 12.16 -17.00
N LEU A 46 -2.90 12.48 -16.24
CA LEU A 46 -3.94 11.51 -15.87
C LEU A 46 -5.02 11.35 -16.94
N GLY A 47 -5.36 12.41 -17.68
CA GLY A 47 -6.38 12.40 -18.74
C GLY A 47 -5.89 11.90 -20.11
N GLY A 48 -4.58 11.89 -20.35
CA GLY A 48 -3.95 11.37 -21.56
C GLY A 48 -3.69 9.87 -21.57
N LEU A 49 -3.98 9.16 -20.47
CA LEU A 49 -3.88 7.71 -20.37
C LEU A 49 -5.06 7.07 -21.13
N GLY A 50 -4.96 7.06 -22.46
CA GLY A 50 -5.74 6.14 -23.27
C GLY A 50 -5.51 4.71 -22.77
N PHE A 51 -6.49 3.83 -22.98
CA PHE A 51 -6.57 2.44 -22.53
C PHE A 51 -5.37 1.51 -22.89
N GLY A 52 -4.22 2.04 -23.32
CA GLY A 52 -2.99 1.32 -23.66
C GLY A 52 -1.74 1.61 -22.79
N SER A 53 -1.72 2.60 -21.90
CA SER A 53 -0.64 2.70 -20.89
C SER A 53 -0.86 1.65 -19.81
N SER A 54 0.20 0.99 -19.31
CA SER A 54 0.02 -0.03 -18.27
C SER A 54 -0.65 0.62 -17.05
N ARG A 55 -1.63 -0.07 -16.43
CA ARG A 55 -2.30 0.42 -15.20
C ARG A 55 -1.30 0.82 -14.11
N LEU A 56 -0.10 0.22 -14.16
CA LEU A 56 1.00 0.49 -13.27
C LEU A 56 1.66 1.86 -13.51
N ASP A 57 1.81 2.32 -14.76
CA ASP A 57 2.37 3.64 -15.08
C ASP A 57 1.44 4.76 -14.58
N ALA A 58 0.13 4.53 -14.71
CA ALA A 58 -0.90 5.42 -14.15
C ALA A 58 -0.81 5.50 -12.62
N LEU A 59 -0.59 4.35 -11.96
CA LEU A 59 -0.44 4.27 -10.51
C LEU A 59 0.83 5.00 -10.03
N ASN A 60 1.98 4.75 -10.68
CA ASN A 60 3.24 5.39 -10.35
C ASN A 60 3.14 6.91 -10.54
N SER A 61 2.55 7.36 -11.64
CA SER A 61 2.34 8.79 -11.89
C SER A 61 1.42 9.43 -10.85
N ALA A 62 0.35 8.74 -10.44
CA ALA A 62 -0.55 9.21 -9.38
C ALA A 62 0.15 9.28 -8.02
N PHE A 63 0.99 8.29 -7.70
CA PHE A 63 1.76 8.24 -6.47
C PHE A 63 2.82 9.34 -6.40
N GLU A 64 3.61 9.52 -7.46
CA GLU A 64 4.61 10.59 -7.54
C GLU A 64 3.96 11.98 -7.39
N ALA A 65 2.84 12.21 -8.08
CA ALA A 65 2.11 13.46 -7.97
C ALA A 65 1.53 13.68 -6.57
N PHE A 66 1.07 12.62 -5.89
CA PHE A 66 0.63 12.69 -4.50
C PHE A 66 1.80 13.04 -3.56
N CYS A 67 2.95 12.37 -3.67
CA CYS A 67 4.13 12.63 -2.86
C CYS A 67 4.64 14.06 -3.05
N PHE A 68 4.75 14.52 -4.30
CA PHE A 68 5.16 15.89 -4.62
C PHE A 68 4.22 16.92 -3.99
N MET A 69 2.91 16.70 -4.10
CA MET A 69 1.92 17.60 -3.52
C MET A 69 1.97 17.60 -1.99
N TYR A 70 2.12 16.43 -1.36
CA TYR A 70 2.25 16.30 0.09
C TYR A 70 3.45 17.08 0.62
N VAL A 71 4.63 16.90 0.01
CA VAL A 71 5.86 17.65 0.36
C VAL A 71 5.66 19.14 0.15
N THR A 72 5.03 19.54 -0.95
CA THR A 72 4.75 20.95 -1.26
C THR A 72 3.82 21.58 -0.22
N ILE A 73 2.72 20.91 0.15
CA ILE A 73 1.77 21.40 1.16
C ILE A 73 2.42 21.48 2.55
N LYS A 74 3.30 20.53 2.89
CA LYS A 74 4.07 20.54 4.14
C LYS A 74 5.06 21.70 4.19
N LYS A 75 5.74 21.98 3.07
CA LYS A 75 6.76 23.03 2.98
C LYS A 75 6.14 24.44 2.86
N TYR A 76 4.98 24.54 2.22
CA TYR A 76 4.27 25.81 1.98
C TYR A 76 2.81 25.69 2.42
N PRO A 77 2.52 25.95 3.72
CA PRO A 77 1.15 25.91 4.21
C PRO A 77 0.26 26.86 3.41
N ILE A 78 -0.93 26.42 3.01
CA ILE A 78 -1.87 27.26 2.23
C ILE A 78 -2.21 28.58 2.95
N SER A 79 -2.13 28.59 4.28
CA SER A 79 -2.31 29.79 5.10
C SER A 79 -1.27 30.87 4.79
N THR A 80 -0.03 30.51 4.45
CA THR A 80 1.09 31.44 4.22
C THR A 80 1.15 32.00 2.81
N LEU A 81 0.30 31.53 1.89
CA LEU A 81 0.26 32.03 0.51
C LEU A 81 -0.49 33.37 0.46
N GLU A 82 0.09 34.39 -0.18
CA GLU A 82 -0.58 35.66 -0.44
C GLU A 82 -1.56 35.51 -1.61
N MET A 83 -2.80 35.14 -1.29
CA MET A 83 -3.86 34.92 -2.28
C MET A 83 -5.19 35.42 -1.73
N SER A 84 -6.10 35.82 -2.62
CA SER A 84 -7.46 36.16 -2.23
C SER A 84 -8.16 34.95 -1.58
N PRO A 85 -9.10 35.16 -0.64
CA PRO A 85 -9.84 34.06 0.00
C PRO A 85 -10.53 33.13 -1.01
N THR A 86 -11.05 33.70 -2.11
CA THR A 86 -11.66 32.94 -3.20
C THR A 86 -10.66 32.01 -3.88
N CYS A 87 -9.45 32.49 -4.19
CA CYS A 87 -8.40 31.66 -4.79
C CYS A 87 -7.94 30.54 -3.86
N LYS A 88 -7.75 30.82 -2.56
CA LYS A 88 -7.43 29.78 -1.56
C LYS A 88 -8.51 28.70 -1.51
N SER A 89 -9.78 29.10 -1.51
CA SER A 89 -10.91 28.15 -1.52
C SER A 89 -10.93 27.27 -2.76
N ILE A 90 -10.68 27.83 -3.95
CA ILE A 90 -10.62 27.08 -5.20
C ILE A 90 -9.44 26.10 -5.19
N MET A 91 -8.27 26.55 -4.77
CA MET A 91 -7.08 25.70 -4.71
C MET A 91 -7.25 24.54 -3.71
N ILE A 92 -7.81 24.81 -2.51
CA ILE A 92 -8.12 23.75 -1.53
C ILE A 92 -9.08 22.72 -2.13
N LYS A 93 -10.12 23.13 -2.85
CA LYS A 93 -11.06 22.21 -3.50
C LYS A 93 -10.36 21.32 -4.54
N HIS A 94 -9.46 21.88 -5.35
CA HIS A 94 -8.70 21.10 -6.33
C HIS A 94 -7.73 20.13 -5.68
N ILE A 95 -7.02 20.55 -4.63
CA ILE A 95 -6.13 19.68 -3.84
C ILE A 95 -6.92 18.50 -3.26
N ILE A 96 -8.07 18.77 -2.64
CA ILE A 96 -8.92 17.71 -2.07
C ILE A 96 -9.44 16.77 -3.16
N ALA A 97 -9.92 17.31 -4.28
CA ALA A 97 -10.40 16.51 -5.40
C ALA A 97 -9.30 15.61 -5.98
N PHE A 98 -8.08 16.14 -6.11
CA PHE A 98 -6.93 15.36 -6.55
C PHE A 98 -6.56 14.27 -5.54
N VAL A 99 -6.45 14.60 -4.25
CA VAL A 99 -6.14 13.60 -3.21
C VAL A 99 -7.19 12.51 -3.17
N ALA A 100 -8.47 12.85 -3.30
CA ALA A 100 -9.55 11.89 -3.37
C ALA A 100 -9.47 11.00 -4.61
N LEU A 101 -9.14 11.57 -5.78
CA LEU A 101 -8.98 10.82 -7.02
C LEU A 101 -7.75 9.89 -6.96
N ALA A 102 -6.61 10.41 -6.51
CA ALA A 102 -5.39 9.62 -6.33
C ALA A 102 -5.62 8.49 -5.32
N ALA A 103 -6.26 8.77 -4.18
CA ALA A 103 -6.63 7.75 -3.21
C ALA A 103 -7.58 6.71 -3.82
N ALA A 104 -8.60 7.12 -4.59
CA ALA A 104 -9.51 6.19 -5.24
C ALA A 104 -8.83 5.32 -6.31
N THR A 105 -7.93 5.90 -7.13
CA THR A 105 -7.13 5.15 -8.11
C THR A 105 -6.19 4.18 -7.41
N ILE A 106 -5.52 4.63 -6.35
CA ILE A 106 -4.66 3.78 -5.52
C ILE A 106 -5.51 2.66 -4.91
N THR A 107 -6.63 2.94 -4.25
CA THR A 107 -7.54 1.92 -3.72
C THR A 107 -7.99 0.94 -4.79
N LEU A 108 -8.47 1.39 -5.94
CA LEU A 108 -8.94 0.53 -7.03
C LEU A 108 -7.82 -0.33 -7.63
N THR A 109 -6.56 0.08 -7.50
CA THR A 109 -5.41 -0.67 -8.06
C THR A 109 -4.73 -1.54 -7.01
N LEU A 110 -4.68 -1.10 -5.75
CA LEU A 110 -4.10 -1.84 -4.63
C LEU A 110 -5.08 -2.89 -4.07
N ALA A 111 -6.39 -2.69 -4.18
CA ALA A 111 -7.39 -3.57 -3.58
C ALA A 111 -7.35 -5.02 -4.09
N ASP A 112 -6.80 -5.25 -5.30
CA ASP A 112 -6.90 -6.57 -5.92
C ASP A 112 -5.55 -7.24 -6.25
N ASN A 113 -4.40 -6.61 -5.97
CA ASN A 113 -3.13 -7.22 -6.36
C ASN A 113 -1.93 -6.77 -5.53
N GLU A 114 -1.72 -7.45 -4.40
CA GLU A 114 -0.54 -7.31 -3.55
C GLU A 114 0.78 -7.39 -4.33
N ILE A 115 0.85 -8.23 -5.36
CA ILE A 115 2.04 -8.36 -6.23
C ILE A 115 2.30 -7.05 -6.99
N SER A 116 1.25 -6.34 -7.41
CA SER A 116 1.40 -5.02 -8.05
C SER A 116 1.97 -3.99 -7.07
N VAL A 117 1.57 -4.06 -5.80
CA VAL A 117 2.10 -3.19 -4.74
C VAL A 117 3.58 -3.46 -4.52
N GLN A 118 3.95 -4.74 -4.40
CA GLN A 118 5.35 -5.16 -4.24
C GLN A 118 6.19 -4.77 -5.46
N PHE A 119 5.63 -4.88 -6.68
CA PHE A 119 6.30 -4.47 -7.90
C PHE A 119 6.49 -2.96 -7.98
N ALA A 120 5.47 -2.17 -7.65
CA ALA A 120 5.56 -0.71 -7.57
C ALA A 120 6.58 -0.28 -6.51
N PHE A 121 6.57 -0.90 -5.33
CA PHE A 121 7.52 -0.64 -4.25
C PHE A 121 8.96 -0.94 -4.68
N LYS A 122 9.20 -2.09 -5.30
CA LYS A 122 10.51 -2.46 -5.85
C LYS A 122 11.01 -1.45 -6.91
N ASN A 123 10.12 -0.93 -7.75
CA ASN A 123 10.47 0.07 -8.75
C ASN A 123 10.75 1.44 -8.14
N ALA A 124 10.01 1.82 -7.10
CA ALA A 124 10.20 3.09 -6.39
C ALA A 124 11.48 3.08 -5.53
N TYR A 125 11.88 1.91 -5.01
CA TYR A 125 13.03 1.71 -4.14
C TYR A 125 13.93 0.58 -4.67
N PRO A 126 14.63 0.78 -5.81
CA PRO A 126 15.46 -0.27 -6.44
C PRO A 126 16.65 -0.75 -5.59
N GLU A 127 17.05 0.05 -4.59
CA GLU A 127 18.04 -0.30 -3.57
C GLU A 127 17.50 -1.24 -2.50
N TRP A 128 16.18 -1.29 -2.31
CA TRP A 128 15.55 -2.22 -1.39
C TRP A 128 15.58 -3.63 -1.99
N LYS A 129 16.48 -4.45 -1.44
CA LYS A 129 16.70 -5.83 -1.85
C LYS A 129 16.50 -6.73 -0.65
N PRO A 130 15.24 -7.04 -0.29
CA PRO A 130 14.99 -7.94 0.82
C PRO A 130 15.65 -9.28 0.50
N SER A 131 16.37 -9.80 1.48
CA SER A 131 17.05 -11.08 1.43
C SER A 131 16.13 -12.25 1.78
N GLY A 132 15.02 -11.98 2.46
CA GLY A 132 14.02 -12.98 2.81
C GLY A 132 12.63 -12.39 3.00
N ILE A 133 11.63 -13.13 2.54
CA ILE A 133 10.22 -12.86 2.82
C ILE A 133 9.66 -14.03 3.61
N VAL A 134 8.66 -13.75 4.43
CA VAL A 134 7.91 -14.77 5.15
C VAL A 134 6.43 -14.52 4.89
N ASP A 135 5.85 -15.43 4.11
CA ASP A 135 4.41 -15.61 3.93
C ASP A 135 3.89 -16.48 5.07
N ILE A 136 2.89 -16.05 5.82
CA ILE A 136 2.31 -16.82 6.94
C ILE A 136 0.84 -17.05 6.66
N GLY A 137 0.52 -18.32 6.43
CA GLY A 137 -0.79 -18.69 5.89
C GLY A 137 -0.77 -18.84 4.37
N ALA A 138 0.38 -19.23 3.79
CA ALA A 138 0.58 -19.43 2.36
C ALA A 138 -0.47 -20.34 1.69
N ASN A 139 -1.23 -21.13 2.45
CA ASN A 139 -2.28 -22.03 2.01
C ASN A 139 -1.74 -22.98 0.93
N GLN A 140 -2.21 -22.85 -0.32
CA GLN A 140 -1.73 -23.64 -1.47
C GLN A 140 -0.49 -23.02 -2.16
N GLY A 141 0.13 -22.00 -1.56
CA GLY A 141 1.29 -21.27 -2.09
C GLY A 141 0.98 -20.45 -3.34
N GLY A 142 -0.26 -19.97 -3.49
CA GLY A 142 -0.65 -19.13 -4.63
C GLY A 142 0.10 -17.80 -4.63
N TRP A 143 0.17 -17.16 -3.46
CA TRP A 143 0.96 -15.96 -3.25
C TRP A 143 2.45 -16.22 -3.44
N THR A 144 2.98 -17.28 -2.77
CA THR A 144 4.34 -17.80 -2.97
C THR A 144 4.71 -17.88 -4.45
N THR A 145 3.92 -18.59 -5.24
CA THR A 145 4.19 -18.82 -6.67
C THR A 145 4.25 -17.50 -7.44
N SER A 146 3.40 -16.55 -7.07
CA SER A 146 3.32 -15.25 -7.73
C SER A 146 4.46 -14.32 -7.36
N ILE A 147 4.93 -14.39 -6.11
CA ILE A 147 6.03 -13.57 -5.60
C ILE A 147 7.39 -14.25 -5.77
N GLN A 148 7.48 -15.54 -6.08
CA GLN A 148 8.74 -16.31 -6.07
C GLN A 148 9.77 -15.89 -7.12
N ASN A 149 9.34 -15.14 -8.15
CA ASN A 149 10.29 -14.35 -8.95
C ASN A 149 11.11 -13.36 -8.09
N LEU A 150 10.77 -13.24 -6.81
CA LEU A 150 11.33 -12.33 -5.85
C LEU A 150 11.87 -13.07 -4.59
N TYR A 151 11.16 -13.93 -3.83
CA TYR A 151 11.61 -14.36 -2.46
C TYR A 151 11.03 -15.73 -1.87
N PRO A 152 11.54 -16.29 -0.72
CA PRO A 152 11.10 -17.58 -0.06
C PRO A 152 9.92 -17.50 0.99
N ASN A 153 9.40 -18.63 1.58
CA ASN A 153 8.05 -18.73 2.26
C ASN A 153 7.90 -19.64 3.54
N ILE A 154 6.75 -19.59 4.26
CA ILE A 154 6.36 -20.41 5.46
C ILE A 154 4.86 -20.80 5.43
N GLU A 155 4.39 -21.88 6.10
CA GLU A 155 2.97 -22.33 6.11
C GLU A 155 2.50 -22.84 7.49
N PRO A 156 1.24 -22.63 7.93
CA PRO A 156 0.74 -23.27 9.14
C PRO A 156 0.12 -24.67 9.00
N SER A 157 -0.41 -25.05 7.83
CA SER A 157 -1.19 -26.28 7.65
C SER A 157 -0.39 -27.45 7.03
N PRO A 158 -0.34 -28.65 7.66
CA PRO A 158 0.25 -29.83 7.04
C PRO A 158 -0.54 -30.34 5.83
N PHE A 159 -1.79 -29.92 5.65
CA PHE A 159 -2.62 -30.41 4.56
C PHE A 159 -2.22 -29.85 3.19
N HIS A 160 -1.43 -28.78 3.17
CA HIS A 160 -0.86 -28.23 1.94
C HIS A 160 0.57 -28.71 1.69
N GLU A 161 1.12 -29.61 2.52
CA GLU A 161 2.50 -30.09 2.42
C GLU A 161 2.83 -30.63 1.02
N THR A 162 1.98 -31.48 0.45
CA THR A 162 2.18 -32.00 -0.91
C THR A 162 2.27 -30.89 -1.95
N LYS A 163 1.43 -29.84 -1.82
CA LYS A 163 1.43 -28.71 -2.75
C LYS A 163 2.66 -27.83 -2.54
N LEU A 164 3.05 -27.57 -1.30
CA LEU A 164 4.24 -26.78 -0.97
C LEU A 164 5.53 -27.49 -1.33
N GLU A 165 5.60 -28.80 -1.16
CA GLU A 165 6.73 -29.60 -1.64
C GLU A 165 6.83 -29.52 -3.17
N SER A 166 5.69 -29.55 -3.88
CA SER A 166 5.69 -29.37 -5.35
C SER A 166 6.21 -27.98 -5.76
N ILE A 167 5.90 -26.94 -4.98
CA ILE A 167 6.40 -25.57 -5.20
C ILE A 167 7.90 -25.49 -4.92
N LYS A 168 8.35 -26.05 -3.79
CA LYS A 168 9.77 -26.15 -3.45
C LYS A 168 10.57 -26.88 -4.54
N LEU A 169 10.04 -27.99 -5.06
CA LEU A 169 10.64 -28.71 -6.18
C LEU A 169 10.64 -27.88 -7.47
N HIS A 170 9.54 -27.19 -7.78
CA HIS A 170 9.44 -26.29 -8.93
C HIS A 170 10.51 -25.20 -8.91
N PHE A 171 10.86 -24.69 -7.73
CA PHE A 171 11.90 -23.67 -7.53
C PHE A 171 13.27 -24.26 -7.16
N ASN A 172 13.52 -25.54 -7.46
CA ASN A 172 14.81 -26.22 -7.21
C ASN A 172 15.35 -26.06 -5.78
N GLY A 173 14.46 -25.99 -4.78
CA GLY A 173 14.82 -25.80 -3.38
C GLY A 173 15.17 -24.37 -2.96
N ALA A 174 15.05 -23.38 -3.86
CA ALA A 174 15.21 -21.96 -3.50
C ALA A 174 14.14 -21.46 -2.52
N VAL A 175 13.00 -22.18 -2.45
CA VAL A 175 11.92 -21.97 -1.46
C VAL A 175 12.01 -23.04 -0.38
N GLY A 176 12.00 -22.61 0.88
CA GLY A 176 11.67 -23.48 2.01
C GLY A 176 10.21 -23.32 2.41
N TYR A 177 9.72 -24.26 3.21
CA TYR A 177 8.52 -24.06 4.03
C TYR A 177 8.73 -24.78 5.36
N LYS A 178 7.97 -24.34 6.37
CA LYS A 178 7.84 -25.00 7.67
C LYS A 178 6.37 -25.03 7.98
N ILE A 179 5.86 -26.16 8.50
CA ILE A 179 4.49 -26.29 9.02
C ILE A 179 4.52 -25.95 10.51
N ALA A 180 3.94 -24.82 10.90
CA ALA A 180 3.89 -24.42 12.30
C ALA A 180 2.73 -23.49 12.63
N LEU A 181 2.18 -23.65 13.84
CA LEU A 181 1.19 -22.72 14.39
C LEU A 181 1.89 -21.62 15.17
N LEU A 182 1.74 -20.37 14.77
CA LEU A 182 2.52 -19.27 15.36
C LEU A 182 1.80 -18.57 16.51
N SER A 183 2.52 -18.35 17.62
CA SER A 183 2.05 -17.60 18.78
C SER A 183 3.18 -16.74 19.38
N LYS A 184 2.87 -16.06 20.49
CA LYS A 184 3.81 -15.29 21.29
C LYS A 184 4.87 -16.14 22.00
N ALA A 185 4.62 -17.43 22.20
CA ALA A 185 5.54 -18.36 22.85
C ALA A 185 5.54 -19.75 22.18
N ASP A 186 6.66 -20.45 22.34
CA ASP A 186 6.81 -21.84 21.94
C ASP A 186 6.11 -22.76 22.95
N GLY A 187 5.53 -23.85 22.47
CA GLY A 187 5.00 -24.89 23.33
C GLY A 187 3.62 -24.58 23.96
N GLU A 188 2.99 -23.44 23.63
CA GLU A 188 1.65 -23.14 24.15
C GLU A 188 0.63 -24.10 23.53
N SER A 189 -0.30 -24.58 24.35
CA SER A 189 -1.42 -25.38 23.93
C SER A 189 -2.58 -24.46 23.59
N VAL A 190 -3.00 -24.43 22.33
CA VAL A 190 -4.07 -23.55 21.85
C VAL A 190 -5.11 -24.35 21.10
N GLN A 191 -6.32 -23.78 21.04
CA GLN A 191 -7.39 -24.30 20.20
C GLN A 191 -7.16 -23.86 18.76
N PHE A 192 -7.32 -24.79 17.83
CA PHE A 192 -7.19 -24.58 16.40
C PHE A 192 -8.44 -25.09 15.70
N TYR A 193 -9.13 -24.21 14.99
CA TYR A 193 -10.35 -24.52 14.26
C TYR A 193 -9.97 -24.95 12.85
N TYR A 194 -10.25 -26.21 12.53
CA TYR A 194 -9.90 -26.80 11.25
C TYR A 194 -11.14 -27.37 10.56
N ASN A 195 -11.40 -26.93 9.33
CA ASN A 195 -12.40 -27.51 8.47
C ASN A 195 -11.76 -28.01 7.17
N PRO A 196 -11.74 -29.33 6.91
CA PRO A 196 -11.13 -29.90 5.71
C PRO A 196 -11.91 -29.61 4.41
N VAL A 197 -13.15 -29.13 4.50
CA VAL A 197 -14.01 -28.83 3.34
C VAL A 197 -13.65 -27.48 2.73
N THR A 198 -13.06 -26.57 3.50
CA THR A 198 -12.61 -25.26 3.03
C THR A 198 -11.10 -25.17 3.00
N ASN A 199 -10.58 -24.49 1.98
CA ASN A 199 -9.16 -24.19 1.86
C ASN A 199 -8.77 -22.88 2.57
N THR A 200 -9.71 -22.20 3.23
CA THR A 200 -9.48 -20.91 3.91
C THR A 200 -10.18 -20.90 5.27
N GLY A 201 -9.72 -20.04 6.18
CA GLY A 201 -10.36 -19.84 7.48
C GLY A 201 -9.84 -20.70 8.63
N ASN A 202 -8.95 -21.64 8.34
CA ASN A 202 -8.34 -22.49 9.36
C ASN A 202 -7.38 -21.66 10.23
N SER A 203 -7.70 -21.45 11.51
CA SER A 203 -6.90 -20.60 12.39
C SER A 203 -7.11 -20.91 13.88
N MET A 204 -6.39 -20.21 14.76
CA MET A 204 -6.62 -20.26 16.22
C MET A 204 -7.90 -19.52 16.65
N PHE A 205 -8.46 -18.71 15.76
CA PHE A 205 -9.69 -17.98 15.97
C PHE A 205 -10.81 -18.62 15.14
N GLN A 206 -11.95 -18.87 15.76
CA GLN A 206 -13.09 -19.40 15.02
C GLN A 206 -13.61 -18.35 14.05
N GLU A 207 -13.61 -18.66 12.76
CA GLU A 207 -14.19 -17.79 11.75
C GLU A 207 -15.71 -17.69 11.96
N ASN A 208 -16.27 -16.48 11.82
CA ASN A 208 -17.72 -16.27 11.89
C ASN A 208 -18.38 -16.56 10.54
N SER A 209 -18.32 -17.81 10.08
CA SER A 209 -18.98 -18.26 8.86
C SER A 209 -19.69 -19.59 9.07
N GLN A 210 -20.63 -19.91 8.18
CA GLN A 210 -21.36 -21.19 8.24
C GLN A 210 -20.42 -22.40 8.12
N HIS A 211 -19.25 -22.23 7.50
CA HIS A 211 -18.23 -23.26 7.39
C HIS A 211 -17.62 -23.63 8.76
N PHE A 212 -17.61 -22.71 9.73
CA PHE A 212 -16.98 -22.93 11.03
C PHE A 212 -17.96 -23.00 12.20
N ALA A 213 -19.27 -22.84 11.95
CA ALA A 213 -20.31 -22.82 12.98
C ALA A 213 -20.39 -24.10 13.84
N SER A 214 -19.97 -25.25 13.30
CA SER A 214 -20.03 -26.56 13.98
C SER A 214 -18.67 -27.27 13.98
N VAL A 215 -17.58 -26.53 13.80
CA VAL A 215 -16.22 -27.08 13.83
C VAL A 215 -15.76 -27.18 15.28
N GLU A 216 -15.51 -28.41 15.73
CA GLU A 216 -14.88 -28.65 17.03
C GLU A 216 -13.39 -28.26 16.97
N PRO A 217 -12.89 -27.47 17.94
CA PRO A 217 -11.48 -27.10 17.97
C PRO A 217 -10.58 -28.30 18.26
N GLN A 218 -9.43 -28.34 17.60
CA GLN A 218 -8.35 -29.27 17.88
C GLN A 218 -7.27 -28.58 18.70
N THR A 219 -6.75 -29.25 19.72
CA THR A 219 -5.61 -28.72 20.47
C THR A 219 -4.32 -28.87 19.65
N ARG A 220 -3.56 -27.79 19.52
CA ARG A 220 -2.28 -27.72 18.80
C ARG A 220 -1.23 -27.01 19.65
N THR A 221 0.03 -27.32 19.36
CA THR A 221 1.19 -26.68 20.02
C THR A 221 1.74 -25.57 19.14
N THR A 222 2.06 -24.44 19.74
CA THR A 222 2.56 -23.25 19.02
C THR A 222 4.08 -23.18 18.94
N SER A 223 4.57 -22.32 18.06
CA SER A 223 5.96 -21.88 17.97
C SER A 223 6.03 -20.36 17.84
N LYS A 224 7.13 -19.75 18.28
CA LYS A 224 7.44 -18.35 17.99
C LYS A 224 8.00 -18.20 16.59
N LEU A 225 7.75 -17.04 15.97
CA LEU A 225 8.38 -16.72 14.70
C LEU A 225 9.90 -16.64 14.85
N ASP A 226 10.39 -16.03 15.94
CA ASP A 226 11.83 -15.93 16.26
C ASP A 226 12.53 -17.31 16.35
N THR A 227 11.79 -18.37 16.69
CA THR A 227 12.31 -19.74 16.79
C THR A 227 12.43 -20.40 15.41
N LEU A 228 11.56 -20.03 14.47
CA LEU A 228 11.50 -20.64 13.15
C LEU A 228 12.29 -19.90 12.10
N VAL A 229 12.45 -18.59 12.26
CA VAL A 229 13.03 -17.68 11.27
C VAL A 229 14.15 -16.88 11.91
N SER A 230 15.36 -17.00 11.36
CA SER A 230 16.50 -16.21 11.81
C SER A 230 16.52 -14.82 11.19
N HIS A 231 15.98 -14.66 9.98
CA HIS A 231 15.99 -13.40 9.24
C HIS A 231 14.80 -13.31 8.28
N MET A 232 14.16 -12.14 8.24
CA MET A 232 13.18 -11.76 7.22
C MET A 232 13.18 -10.24 7.07
N ASP A 233 12.82 -9.77 5.88
CA ASP A 233 12.65 -8.37 5.56
C ASP A 233 11.18 -8.02 5.31
N HIS A 234 10.33 -9.01 5.05
CA HIS A 234 8.88 -8.85 4.84
C HIS A 234 8.12 -9.96 5.55
N LEU A 235 6.95 -9.60 6.08
CA LEU A 235 6.05 -10.50 6.80
C LEU A 235 4.62 -10.24 6.33
N ASP A 236 3.98 -11.27 5.78
CA ASP A 236 2.54 -11.28 5.52
C ASP A 236 1.85 -12.21 6.54
N VAL A 237 0.93 -11.67 7.34
CA VAL A 237 0.13 -12.41 8.32
C VAL A 237 -1.27 -11.85 8.26
N GLN A 238 -2.28 -12.72 8.15
CA GLN A 238 -3.68 -12.31 8.17
C GLN A 238 -4.42 -12.87 9.40
N GLY A 239 -5.11 -12.00 10.14
CA GLY A 239 -6.06 -12.35 11.19
C GLY A 239 -5.46 -12.83 12.52
N ALA A 240 -4.14 -12.97 12.61
CA ALA A 240 -3.41 -13.33 13.83
C ALA A 240 -2.21 -12.42 14.09
N GLU A 241 -2.18 -11.24 13.47
CA GLU A 241 -1.06 -10.31 13.39
C GLU A 241 -0.50 -10.02 14.77
N HIS A 242 -1.35 -9.57 15.69
CA HIS A 242 -0.93 -9.21 17.04
C HIS A 242 -0.24 -10.37 17.77
N THR A 243 -0.80 -11.58 17.65
CA THR A 243 -0.29 -12.78 18.32
C THR A 243 1.05 -13.23 17.71
N VAL A 244 1.16 -13.22 16.39
CA VAL A 244 2.40 -13.57 15.68
C VAL A 244 3.50 -12.54 15.92
N LEU A 245 3.19 -11.24 15.79
CA LEU A 245 4.14 -10.14 16.01
C LEU A 245 4.68 -10.12 17.43
N SER A 246 3.87 -10.51 18.42
CA SER A 246 4.32 -10.65 19.82
C SER A 246 5.38 -11.74 20.00
N GLY A 247 5.42 -12.76 19.13
CA GLY A 247 6.42 -13.82 19.12
C GLY A 247 7.59 -13.59 18.14
N ALA A 248 7.67 -12.40 17.55
CA ALA A 248 8.59 -12.07 16.46
C ALA A 248 9.56 -10.93 16.80
N SER A 249 9.69 -10.56 18.08
CA SER A 249 10.40 -9.35 18.50
C SER A 249 11.85 -9.26 18.02
N GLU A 250 12.58 -10.37 17.91
CA GLU A 250 13.96 -10.37 17.40
C GLU A 250 13.99 -10.30 15.88
N THR A 251 13.05 -10.96 15.21
CA THR A 251 12.92 -10.96 13.76
C THR A 251 12.51 -9.58 13.25
N LEU A 252 11.57 -8.92 13.94
CA LEU A 252 11.04 -7.60 13.61
C LEU A 252 12.06 -6.47 13.70
N LYS A 253 13.12 -6.60 14.53
CA LYS A 253 14.22 -5.62 14.57
C LYS A 253 14.94 -5.46 13.22
N ARG A 254 14.75 -6.41 12.31
CA ARG A 254 15.41 -6.48 11.01
C ARG A 254 14.42 -6.45 9.84
N ALA A 255 13.11 -6.44 10.11
CA ALA A 255 12.08 -6.57 9.10
C ALA A 255 11.35 -5.25 8.82
N VAL A 256 10.86 -5.09 7.59
CA VAL A 256 9.85 -4.09 7.23
C VAL A 256 8.49 -4.79 7.28
N VAL A 257 7.66 -4.42 8.25
CA VAL A 257 6.31 -4.99 8.40
C VAL A 257 5.33 -4.20 7.54
N PHE A 258 4.57 -4.91 6.71
CA PHE A 258 3.42 -4.36 6.01
C PHE A 258 2.17 -4.90 6.69
N GLU A 259 1.44 -4.03 7.40
CA GLU A 259 0.13 -4.39 7.94
C GLU A 259 -0.95 -4.03 6.91
N GLN A 260 -1.44 -5.02 6.17
CA GLN A 260 -2.47 -4.84 5.13
C GLN A 260 -3.71 -4.13 5.70
N HIS A 261 -4.19 -4.56 6.87
CA HIS A 261 -5.35 -3.96 7.55
C HIS A 261 -5.16 -2.46 7.88
N LYS A 262 -3.92 -2.00 8.13
CA LYS A 262 -3.65 -0.57 8.39
C LYS A 262 -3.68 0.25 7.11
N ILE A 263 -3.27 -0.32 5.97
CA ILE A 263 -3.41 0.34 4.67
C ILE A 263 -4.89 0.53 4.36
N ASP A 264 -5.71 -0.51 4.55
CA ASP A 264 -7.15 -0.44 4.33
C ASP A 264 -7.82 0.61 5.25
N LEU A 265 -7.46 0.64 6.54
CA LEU A 265 -7.96 1.63 7.50
C LEU A 265 -7.49 3.06 7.20
N LEU A 266 -6.24 3.24 6.76
CA LEU A 266 -5.72 4.56 6.36
C LEU A 266 -6.48 5.08 5.14
N MET A 267 -6.77 4.21 4.16
CA MET A 267 -7.53 4.57 2.96
C MET A 267 -9.00 4.87 3.29
N VAL A 268 -9.65 4.09 4.15
CA VAL A 268 -10.99 4.39 4.67
C VAL A 268 -11.02 5.71 5.44
N GLY A 269 -9.97 6.00 6.22
CA GLY A 269 -9.80 7.25 6.96
C GLY A 269 -9.68 8.46 6.03
N ILE A 270 -8.87 8.36 4.97
CA ILE A 270 -8.71 9.42 3.96
C ILE A 270 -10.03 9.69 3.22
N VAL A 271 -10.74 8.64 2.81
CA VAL A 271 -12.04 8.76 2.12
C VAL A 271 -13.10 9.37 3.05
N THR A 272 -13.15 8.93 4.31
CA THR A 272 -14.12 9.45 5.31
C THR A 272 -13.83 10.91 5.67
N PHE A 273 -12.56 11.28 5.83
CA PHE A 273 -12.16 12.66 6.08
C PHE A 273 -12.53 13.57 4.90
N ALA A 274 -12.27 13.14 3.66
CA ALA A 274 -12.68 13.87 2.47
C ALA A 274 -14.21 14.06 2.44
N ALA A 275 -14.99 12.99 2.68
CA ALA A 275 -16.45 13.05 2.70
C ALA A 275 -16.99 14.00 3.80
N GLY A 276 -16.42 13.94 5.00
CA GLY A 276 -16.78 14.82 6.13
C GLY A 276 -16.50 16.29 5.86
N TYR A 277 -15.36 16.60 5.22
CA TYR A 277 -15.02 17.96 4.80
C TYR A 277 -16.06 18.52 3.82
N PHE A 278 -16.51 17.73 2.85
CA PHE A 278 -17.55 18.14 1.91
C PHE A 278 -18.93 18.33 2.55
N ALA A 279 -19.32 17.46 3.50
CA ALA A 279 -20.59 17.58 4.20
C ALA A 279 -20.66 18.83 5.10
N GLY A 280 -19.54 19.24 5.71
CA GLY A 280 -19.45 20.42 6.58
C GLY A 280 -19.64 21.77 5.86
N THR A 281 -19.33 21.84 4.55
CA THR A 281 -19.43 23.10 3.78
C THR A 281 -20.87 23.52 3.44
N LYS A 282 -21.88 22.66 3.64
CA LYS A 282 -23.28 22.98 3.30
C LYS A 282 -24.08 23.69 4.41
N LYS A 283 -23.58 23.79 5.65
CA LYS A 283 -24.35 24.38 6.78
C LYS A 283 -24.19 25.89 6.99
N GLY A 284 -23.39 26.58 6.17
CA GLY A 284 -23.01 27.98 6.36
C GLY A 284 -23.76 29.04 5.54
N LYS A 285 -25.06 28.90 5.24
CA LYS A 285 -25.89 30.00 4.70
C LYS A 285 -27.34 29.92 5.18
N ARG A 286 -27.59 30.20 6.46
CA ARG A 286 -28.89 30.77 6.86
C ARG A 286 -28.78 32.29 6.72
N PHE A 287 -29.28 32.80 5.59
CA PHE A 287 -29.44 34.22 5.35
C PHE A 287 -30.39 34.80 6.41
N ASN A 288 -29.88 35.72 7.21
CA ASN A 288 -30.66 36.51 8.15
C ASN A 288 -31.47 37.52 7.33
N LYS A 289 -32.70 37.19 6.93
CA LYS A 289 -33.64 38.17 6.40
C LYS A 289 -34.22 38.95 7.60
N ARG A 290 -33.63 40.11 7.88
CA ARG A 290 -34.36 41.21 8.50
C ARG A 290 -34.87 42.11 7.37
N ASN A 291 -36.19 42.23 7.29
CA ASN A 291 -36.96 43.42 6.94
C ASN A 291 -38.42 43.10 7.25
#